data_AF-A0A1M4TD81-F1
#
_entry.id   AF-A0A1M4TD81-F1
#
_cell.length_a   1.000
_cell.length_b   1.000
_cell.length_c   1.000
_cell.angle_alpha   90.00
_cell.angle_beta   90.00
_cell.angle_gamma   90.00
#
_symmetry.space_group_name_H-M   'P 1'
#
loop_
_entity.id
_entity.type
_entity.pdbx_description
1 polymer ?
#
loop_
_entity_poly.entity_id
_entity_poly.type
_entity_poly.pdbx_seq_one_letter_code
_entity_poly.pdbx_strand_id
1 'polypeptide(L)'
;MKLKLLLFLFCAVCIKLFSQPYYGKQNTKDLPKAEFLLANGSTVNAFFVGYTYPNGTYPGFFDKDDIYNFIYKKTKTSEDEKFGADEVKMLKIYDEHDDVTSTIERLDMKYIDKDGKVNDKRKRSFQPLLYDGKIQIYGSNMKMCSTVSCNYVYSQLYIRNAKDEFAVMPVDYDKLGLFAGSLYEKMVEAFRYAGRDCQEFQKYMDTFEAKIQDKEFKKTMNAKFKDIRKKAFDEGKKDKLGHNATQELLGDYMLQAYLEFYGGIIKEYEKNCPY
;
A
#
# COMPACT_ATOMS: atom_id res chain seq x y z
N MET A 1 -25.79 -34.83 25.92
CA MET A 1 -26.15 -34.28 24.59
C MET A 1 -25.99 -32.77 24.47
N LYS A 2 -26.36 -31.97 25.47
CA LYS A 2 -26.34 -30.49 25.41
C LYS A 2 -24.95 -29.86 25.26
N LEU A 3 -23.91 -30.40 25.90
CA LEU A 3 -22.55 -29.85 25.85
C LEU A 3 -21.87 -30.03 24.47
N LYS A 4 -22.09 -31.17 23.81
CA LYS A 4 -21.55 -31.43 22.45
C LYS A 4 -22.20 -30.52 21.41
N LEU A 5 -23.50 -30.25 21.55
CA LEU A 5 -24.21 -29.29 20.69
C LEU A 5 -23.73 -27.86 20.92
N LEU A 6 -23.45 -27.48 22.18
CA LEU A 6 -22.90 -26.17 22.53
C LEU A 6 -21.49 -25.95 21.97
N LEU A 7 -20.63 -26.97 22.07
CA LEU A 7 -19.28 -26.95 21.50
C LEU A 7 -19.32 -26.85 19.97
N PHE A 8 -20.23 -27.57 19.31
CA PHE A 8 -20.39 -27.50 17.86
C PHE A 8 -20.88 -26.12 17.41
N LEU A 9 -21.85 -25.53 18.12
CA LEU A 9 -22.31 -24.15 17.89
C LEU A 9 -21.20 -23.12 18.13
N PHE A 10 -20.38 -23.31 19.18
CA PHE A 10 -19.26 -22.42 19.48
C PHE A 10 -18.18 -22.48 18.39
N CYS A 11 -17.81 -23.69 17.93
CA CYS A 11 -16.88 -23.87 16.81
C CYS A 11 -17.43 -23.29 15.49
N ALA A 12 -18.73 -23.45 15.21
CA ALA A 12 -19.36 -22.90 14.01
C ALA A 12 -19.40 -21.36 14.01
N VAL A 13 -19.56 -20.73 15.18
CA VAL A 13 -19.49 -19.27 15.34
C VAL A 13 -18.06 -18.77 15.19
N CYS A 14 -17.05 -19.48 15.71
CA CYS A 14 -15.65 -19.13 15.53
C CYS A 14 -15.22 -19.14 14.05
N ILE A 15 -15.68 -20.11 13.25
CA ILE A 15 -15.31 -20.20 11.81
C ILE A 15 -15.78 -18.95 11.04
N LYS A 16 -16.92 -18.35 11.39
CA LYS A 16 -17.41 -17.11 10.76
C LYS A 16 -16.69 -15.84 11.25
N LEU A 17 -16.15 -15.86 12.47
CA LEU A 17 -15.43 -14.72 13.05
C LEU A 17 -13.99 -14.59 12.53
N PHE A 18 -13.38 -15.70 12.06
CA PHE A 18 -12.04 -15.71 11.49
C PHE A 18 -11.99 -15.71 9.95
N SER A 19 -13.13 -15.80 9.26
CA SER A 19 -13.18 -15.52 7.83
C SER A 19 -13.22 -14.00 7.63
N GLN A 20 -12.06 -13.36 7.48
CA GLN A 20 -12.02 -11.95 7.13
C GLN A 20 -12.77 -11.72 5.81
N PRO A 21 -13.62 -10.69 5.71
CA PRO A 21 -14.28 -10.36 4.47
C PRO A 21 -13.24 -10.00 3.41
N TYR A 22 -13.42 -10.61 2.25
CA TYR A 22 -12.69 -10.40 1.02
C TYR A 22 -12.78 -8.92 0.59
N TYR A 23 -11.65 -8.28 0.28
CA TYR A 23 -11.68 -7.03 -0.48
C TYR A 23 -12.21 -7.38 -1.88
N GLY A 24 -13.39 -6.86 -2.24
CA GLY A 24 -14.05 -7.09 -3.53
C GLY A 24 -15.49 -7.64 -3.48
N LYS A 25 -15.96 -8.18 -2.35
CA LYS A 25 -17.32 -8.78 -2.29
C LYS A 25 -18.46 -7.77 -2.05
N GLN A 26 -18.18 -6.48 -1.88
CA GLN A 26 -19.21 -5.46 -1.66
C GLN A 26 -19.93 -5.00 -2.94
N ASN A 27 -19.40 -5.29 -4.14
CA ASN A 27 -20.06 -4.97 -5.41
C ASN A 27 -20.06 -6.17 -6.37
N THR A 28 -20.85 -7.20 -6.04
CA THR A 28 -21.05 -8.34 -6.97
C THR A 28 -21.89 -7.98 -8.20
N LYS A 29 -22.41 -6.75 -8.31
CA LYS A 29 -23.25 -6.32 -9.44
C LYS A 29 -22.47 -5.75 -10.61
N ASP A 30 -21.25 -5.24 -10.39
CA ASP A 30 -20.37 -4.85 -11.48
C ASP A 30 -18.95 -5.29 -11.21
N LEU A 31 -18.58 -6.39 -11.85
CA LEU A 31 -17.20 -6.86 -11.85
C LEU A 31 -16.43 -6.03 -12.87
N PRO A 32 -15.42 -5.25 -12.46
CA PRO A 32 -14.67 -4.42 -13.39
C PRO A 32 -13.88 -5.30 -14.36
N LYS A 33 -13.73 -4.81 -15.60
CA LYS A 33 -12.80 -5.41 -16.56
C LYS A 33 -11.39 -5.32 -15.99
N ALA A 34 -10.59 -6.32 -16.27
CA ALA A 34 -9.24 -6.43 -15.78
C ALA A 34 -8.31 -7.09 -16.79
N GLU A 35 -7.06 -6.63 -16.79
CA GLU A 35 -5.97 -7.19 -17.57
C GLU A 35 -4.89 -7.70 -16.61
N PHE A 36 -4.62 -9.00 -16.65
CA PHE A 36 -3.56 -9.64 -15.88
C PHE A 36 -2.33 -9.83 -16.77
N LEU A 37 -1.19 -9.29 -16.37
CA LEU A 37 0.12 -9.68 -16.93
C LEU A 37 0.70 -10.80 -16.07
N LEU A 38 0.89 -11.97 -16.68
CA LEU A 38 1.39 -13.15 -16.00
C LEU A 38 2.92 -13.20 -15.98
N ALA A 39 3.48 -14.02 -15.08
CA ALA A 39 4.92 -14.18 -14.90
C ALA A 39 5.65 -14.63 -16.16
N ASN A 40 5.00 -15.46 -16.98
CA ASN A 40 5.47 -15.92 -18.27
C ASN A 40 5.40 -14.86 -19.40
N GLY A 41 4.92 -13.65 -19.11
CA GLY A 41 4.78 -12.55 -20.05
C GLY A 41 3.48 -12.56 -20.87
N SER A 42 2.61 -13.55 -20.69
CA SER A 42 1.30 -13.57 -21.34
C SER A 42 0.31 -12.65 -20.63
N THR A 43 -0.70 -12.19 -21.37
CA THR A 43 -1.75 -11.31 -20.87
C THR A 43 -3.10 -12.03 -20.89
N VAL A 44 -3.88 -11.89 -19.82
CA VAL A 44 -5.23 -12.44 -19.70
C VAL A 44 -6.23 -11.33 -19.39
N ASN A 45 -7.23 -11.17 -20.27
CA ASN A 45 -8.37 -10.29 -20.02
C ASN A 45 -9.48 -11.04 -19.29
N ALA A 46 -10.00 -10.46 -18.22
CA ALA A 46 -10.98 -11.08 -17.34
C ALA A 46 -11.83 -10.04 -16.61
N PHE A 47 -12.73 -10.51 -15.75
CA PHE A 47 -13.48 -9.70 -14.80
C PHE A 47 -12.91 -9.92 -13.40
N PHE A 48 -12.48 -8.85 -12.74
CA PHE A 48 -11.84 -8.94 -11.43
C PHE A 48 -12.87 -9.10 -10.31
N VAL A 49 -12.61 -10.03 -9.38
CA VAL A 49 -13.50 -10.32 -8.25
C VAL A 49 -12.90 -9.88 -6.91
N GLY A 50 -11.57 -10.01 -6.72
CA GLY A 50 -10.88 -9.58 -5.49
C GLY A 50 -9.61 -10.40 -5.20
N TYR A 51 -9.03 -10.27 -3.99
CA TYR A 51 -7.83 -11.00 -3.54
C TYR A 51 -8.01 -11.79 -2.23
N THR A 52 -7.36 -12.95 -2.13
CA THR A 52 -7.21 -13.68 -0.85
C THR A 52 -5.92 -13.29 -0.14
N TYR A 53 -6.02 -13.07 1.17
CA TYR A 53 -4.86 -12.82 2.05
C TYR A 53 -4.44 -14.11 2.77
N PRO A 54 -3.18 -14.21 3.24
CA PRO A 54 -2.76 -15.29 4.12
C PRO A 54 -3.62 -15.34 5.39
N ASN A 55 -4.21 -16.50 5.70
CA ASN A 55 -4.78 -16.75 7.03
C ASN A 55 -3.62 -16.99 8.02
N GLY A 56 -3.52 -16.18 9.08
CA GLY A 56 -2.48 -16.38 10.09
C GLY A 56 -2.63 -15.49 11.32
N THR A 57 -2.06 -15.94 12.44
CA THR A 57 -1.87 -15.13 13.65
C THR A 57 -0.55 -14.37 13.59
N TYR A 58 -0.52 -13.17 14.17
CA TYR A 58 0.72 -12.43 14.43
C TYR A 58 1.75 -13.34 15.15
N PRO A 59 3.05 -13.35 14.79
CA PRO A 59 3.73 -12.51 13.79
C PRO A 59 3.85 -13.14 12.38
N GLY A 60 3.39 -14.37 12.14
CA GLY A 60 3.62 -15.11 10.90
C GLY A 60 2.98 -14.54 9.61
N PHE A 61 2.18 -13.47 9.75
CA PHE A 61 1.64 -12.68 8.64
C PHE A 61 2.69 -11.76 8.00
N PHE A 62 3.72 -11.32 8.75
CA PHE A 62 4.70 -10.37 8.24
C PHE A 62 5.75 -10.99 7.31
N ASP A 63 5.95 -12.31 7.39
CA ASP A 63 6.99 -13.04 6.66
C ASP A 63 6.51 -13.66 5.33
N LYS A 64 5.26 -13.41 4.92
CA LYS A 64 4.66 -13.99 3.70
C LYS A 64 4.19 -12.90 2.75
N ASP A 65 3.96 -13.30 1.50
CA ASP A 65 3.36 -12.42 0.49
C ASP A 65 2.00 -11.93 0.95
N ASP A 66 1.72 -10.65 0.71
CA ASP A 66 0.50 -10.01 1.20
C ASP A 66 -0.76 -10.57 0.51
N ILE A 67 -0.63 -11.09 -0.72
CA ILE A 67 -1.72 -11.73 -1.48
C ILE A 67 -1.33 -13.17 -1.78
N TYR A 68 -2.28 -14.10 -1.63
CA TYR A 68 -2.11 -15.51 -2.02
C TYR A 68 -2.69 -15.80 -3.39
N ASN A 69 -3.89 -15.29 -3.68
CA ASN A 69 -4.56 -15.53 -4.95
C ASN A 69 -5.36 -14.32 -5.40
N PHE A 70 -5.40 -14.13 -6.71
CA PHE A 70 -6.30 -13.25 -7.43
C PHE A 70 -7.51 -14.06 -7.89
N ILE A 71 -8.72 -13.62 -7.55
CA ILE A 71 -9.96 -14.25 -8.05
C ILE A 71 -10.47 -13.44 -9.24
N TYR A 72 -10.78 -14.14 -10.33
CA TYR A 72 -11.30 -13.57 -11.56
C TYR A 72 -12.40 -14.44 -12.18
N LYS A 73 -13.13 -13.89 -13.15
CA LYS A 73 -14.04 -14.63 -14.02
C LYS A 73 -13.72 -14.36 -15.49
N LYS A 74 -13.83 -15.37 -16.36
CA LYS A 74 -13.66 -15.20 -17.81
C LYS A 74 -14.79 -14.39 -18.45
N THR A 75 -16.01 -14.57 -17.95
CA THR A 75 -17.19 -13.76 -18.31
C THR A 75 -17.92 -13.35 -17.04
N LYS A 76 -18.78 -12.32 -17.08
CA LYS A 76 -19.55 -11.89 -15.89
C LYS A 76 -20.38 -13.03 -15.26
N THR A 77 -20.69 -14.09 -16.01
CA THR A 77 -21.51 -15.24 -15.57
C THR A 77 -20.72 -16.53 -15.32
N SER A 78 -19.41 -16.58 -15.61
CA SER A 78 -18.62 -17.80 -15.40
C SER A 78 -18.38 -18.08 -13.92
N GLU A 79 -17.88 -19.28 -13.62
CA GLU A 79 -17.38 -19.61 -12.29
C GLU A 79 -16.13 -18.78 -11.94
N ASP A 80 -15.83 -18.71 -10.63
CA ASP A 80 -14.64 -18.04 -10.11
C ASP A 80 -13.40 -18.90 -10.38
N GLU A 81 -12.41 -18.30 -11.03
CA GLU A 81 -11.08 -18.87 -11.26
C GLU A 81 -10.03 -18.13 -10.44
N LYS A 82 -8.83 -18.71 -10.35
CA LYS A 82 -7.75 -18.18 -9.50
C LYS A 82 -6.42 -18.19 -10.21
N PHE A 83 -5.68 -17.09 -10.07
CA PHE A 83 -4.23 -17.08 -10.24
C PHE A 83 -3.56 -17.03 -8.88
N GLY A 84 -2.52 -17.83 -8.70
CA GLY A 84 -1.58 -17.71 -7.59
C GLY A 84 -0.80 -16.39 -7.66
N ALA A 85 -0.31 -15.93 -6.51
CA ALA A 85 0.48 -14.72 -6.40
C ALA A 85 1.82 -14.77 -7.16
N ASP A 86 2.38 -15.95 -7.37
CA ASP A 86 3.58 -16.18 -8.16
C ASP A 86 3.33 -16.08 -9.68
N GLU A 87 2.10 -16.38 -10.11
CA GLU A 87 1.67 -16.34 -11.51
C GLU A 87 1.42 -14.91 -12.01
N VAL A 88 1.07 -13.97 -11.14
CA VAL A 88 0.73 -12.59 -11.52
C VAL A 88 1.93 -11.65 -11.33
N LYS A 89 2.21 -10.82 -12.34
CA LYS A 89 3.17 -9.70 -12.24
C LYS A 89 2.46 -8.37 -12.04
N MET A 90 1.37 -8.15 -12.77
CA MET A 90 0.61 -6.91 -12.74
C MET A 90 -0.87 -7.19 -13.02
N LEU A 91 -1.73 -6.36 -12.45
CA LEU A 91 -3.16 -6.31 -12.71
C LEU A 91 -3.56 -4.87 -13.01
N LYS A 92 -4.19 -4.63 -14.16
CA LYS A 92 -4.88 -3.36 -14.45
C LYS A 92 -6.38 -3.56 -14.27
N ILE A 93 -7.02 -2.60 -13.64
CA ILE A 93 -8.48 -2.55 -13.43
C ILE A 93 -9.00 -1.37 -14.23
N TYR A 94 -10.07 -1.60 -14.98
CA TYR A 94 -10.70 -0.61 -15.85
C TYR A 94 -12.08 -0.22 -15.34
N ASP A 95 -12.49 1.01 -15.58
CA ASP A 95 -13.87 1.45 -15.39
C ASP A 95 -14.78 1.06 -16.57
N GLU A 96 -16.01 1.57 -16.55
CA GLU A 96 -17.02 1.35 -17.59
C GLU A 96 -16.66 2.01 -18.93
N HIS A 97 -15.72 2.96 -18.94
CA HIS A 97 -15.27 3.71 -20.12
C HIS A 97 -13.96 3.15 -20.69
N ASP A 98 -13.49 1.99 -20.21
CA ASP A 98 -12.22 1.37 -20.57
C ASP A 98 -10.99 2.22 -20.18
N ASP A 99 -11.13 3.13 -19.22
CA ASP A 99 -10.03 3.87 -18.62
C ASP A 99 -9.42 3.07 -17.44
N VAL A 100 -8.09 3.07 -17.33
CA VAL A 100 -7.38 2.39 -16.23
C VAL A 100 -7.57 3.17 -14.94
N THR A 101 -8.28 2.57 -13.97
CA THR A 101 -8.52 3.17 -12.64
C THR A 101 -7.50 2.74 -11.60
N SER A 102 -6.89 1.57 -11.77
CA SER A 102 -5.86 1.07 -10.86
C SER A 102 -4.91 0.13 -11.60
N THR A 103 -3.61 0.33 -11.39
CA THR A 103 -2.58 -0.63 -11.78
C THR A 103 -1.94 -1.16 -10.51
N ILE A 104 -1.99 -2.47 -10.29
CA ILE A 104 -1.46 -3.14 -9.12
C ILE A 104 -0.30 -4.01 -9.57
N GLU A 105 0.87 -3.81 -8.98
CA GLU A 105 2.09 -4.49 -9.37
C GLU A 105 2.68 -5.31 -8.23
N ARG A 106 3.33 -6.42 -8.61
CA ARG A 106 4.17 -7.19 -7.71
C ARG A 106 5.49 -6.44 -7.47
N LEU A 107 5.80 -6.24 -6.20
CA LEU A 107 7.02 -5.59 -5.72
C LEU A 107 7.86 -6.58 -4.93
N ASP A 108 9.10 -6.77 -5.34
CA ASP A 108 10.10 -7.47 -4.54
C ASP A 108 10.68 -6.49 -3.51
N MET A 109 10.53 -6.81 -2.23
CA MET A 109 10.73 -5.83 -1.16
C MET A 109 12.15 -5.84 -0.60
N LYS A 110 12.74 -4.65 -0.45
CA LYS A 110 13.93 -4.40 0.36
C LYS A 110 13.62 -3.48 1.54
N TYR A 111 14.42 -3.57 2.59
CA TYR A 111 14.33 -2.71 3.78
C TYR A 111 15.68 -2.08 4.10
N ILE A 112 15.64 -0.96 4.82
CA ILE A 112 16.82 -0.28 5.35
C ILE A 112 16.99 -0.67 6.81
N ASP A 113 18.14 -1.24 7.15
CA ASP A 113 18.46 -1.60 8.52
C ASP A 113 18.79 -0.36 9.38
N LYS A 114 19.16 -0.61 10.64
CA LYS A 114 19.52 0.44 11.58
C LYS A 114 20.83 1.16 11.21
N ASP A 115 21.66 0.55 10.38
CA ASP A 115 22.97 1.05 9.96
C ASP A 115 22.89 1.72 8.57
N GLY A 116 21.67 1.97 8.07
CA GLY A 116 21.42 2.58 6.77
C GLY A 116 21.63 1.63 5.58
N LYS A 117 21.88 0.34 5.81
CA LYS A 117 22.14 -0.61 4.72
C LYS A 117 20.86 -1.21 4.17
N VAL A 118 20.82 -1.34 2.85
CA VAL A 118 19.70 -1.96 2.15
C VAL A 118 19.85 -3.47 2.14
N ASN A 119 18.84 -4.16 2.66
CA ASN A 119 18.79 -5.60 2.79
C ASN A 119 17.52 -6.16 2.13
N ASP A 120 17.60 -7.40 1.67
CA ASP A 120 16.46 -8.13 1.10
C ASP A 120 15.46 -8.51 2.20
N LYS A 121 14.18 -8.19 1.99
CA LYS A 121 13.09 -8.57 2.91
C LYS A 121 12.57 -9.99 2.64
N ARG A 122 12.91 -10.57 1.48
CA ARG A 122 12.41 -11.86 0.96
C ARG A 122 10.88 -11.96 1.00
N LYS A 123 10.23 -10.82 0.75
CA LYS A 123 8.79 -10.65 0.80
C LYS A 123 8.34 -9.98 -0.49
N ARG A 124 7.19 -10.42 -1.02
CA ARG A 124 6.54 -9.75 -2.14
C ARG A 124 5.28 -9.05 -1.67
N SER A 125 5.03 -7.88 -2.23
CA SER A 125 3.82 -7.12 -1.98
C SER A 125 3.15 -6.77 -3.30
N PHE A 126 1.83 -6.82 -3.35
CA PHE A 126 1.07 -6.32 -4.49
C PHE A 126 0.47 -4.98 -4.13
N GLN A 127 0.89 -3.92 -4.82
CA GLN A 127 0.56 -2.56 -4.43
C GLN A 127 0.06 -1.75 -5.62
N PRO A 128 -0.96 -0.90 -5.42
CA PRO A 128 -1.38 0.07 -6.42
C PRO A 128 -0.24 1.04 -6.76
N LEU A 129 -0.06 1.33 -8.05
CA LEU A 129 0.76 2.41 -8.57
C LEU A 129 0.04 3.74 -8.32
N LEU A 130 0.68 4.62 -7.56
CA LEU A 130 0.15 5.93 -7.17
C LEU A 130 0.82 7.08 -7.94
N TYR A 131 2.07 6.88 -8.38
CA TYR A 131 2.80 7.83 -9.20
C TYR A 131 3.71 7.07 -10.17
N ASP A 132 3.48 7.27 -11.47
CA ASP A 132 4.27 6.69 -12.54
C ASP A 132 5.29 7.70 -13.06
N GLY A 133 6.49 7.67 -12.47
CA GLY A 133 7.62 8.50 -12.85
C GLY A 133 8.92 7.70 -12.85
N LYS A 134 10.07 8.38 -12.93
CA LYS A 134 11.37 7.68 -12.95
C LYS A 134 11.68 6.97 -11.63
N ILE A 135 11.19 7.53 -10.54
CA ILE A 135 11.00 6.82 -9.28
C ILE A 135 9.48 6.71 -9.11
N GLN A 136 8.98 5.50 -9.15
CA GLN A 136 7.57 5.19 -9.03
C GLN A 136 7.19 5.13 -7.54
N ILE A 137 5.97 5.58 -7.20
CA ILE A 137 5.38 5.42 -5.87
C ILE A 137 4.27 4.39 -5.93
N TYR A 138 4.33 3.41 -5.05
CA TYR A 138 3.30 2.41 -4.85
C TYR A 138 2.73 2.48 -3.43
N GLY A 139 1.49 2.07 -3.23
CA GLY A 139 0.96 1.92 -1.88
C GLY A 139 -0.54 2.05 -1.74
N SER A 140 -0.99 2.06 -0.48
CA SER A 140 -2.39 2.20 -0.13
C SER A 140 -2.59 2.68 1.32
N ASN A 141 -3.82 3.09 1.65
CA ASN A 141 -4.18 3.44 3.02
C ASN A 141 -4.47 2.19 3.86
N MET A 142 -3.77 2.06 4.98
CA MET A 142 -4.04 1.03 5.98
C MET A 142 -5.16 1.48 6.92
N LYS A 143 -6.22 0.67 6.99
CA LYS A 143 -7.35 0.85 7.88
C LYS A 143 -7.41 -0.30 8.88
N MET A 144 -7.69 0.00 10.14
CA MET A 144 -7.99 -1.00 11.17
C MET A 144 -9.49 -0.98 11.45
N CYS A 145 -10.15 -2.08 11.12
CA CYS A 145 -11.60 -2.22 11.26
C CYS A 145 -11.99 -3.14 12.42
N SER A 146 -12.94 -2.67 13.21
CA SER A 146 -13.78 -3.48 14.11
C SER A 146 -15.10 -3.83 13.40
N THR A 147 -15.97 -4.59 14.06
CA THR A 147 -17.31 -4.94 13.54
C THR A 147 -18.15 -3.72 13.16
N VAL A 148 -17.92 -2.56 13.77
CA VAL A 148 -18.78 -1.37 13.64
C VAL A 148 -18.06 -0.13 13.09
N SER A 149 -16.73 -0.13 13.07
CA SER A 149 -15.96 1.07 12.71
C SER A 149 -14.62 0.72 12.09
N CYS A 150 -14.21 1.49 11.09
CA CYS A 150 -12.87 1.46 10.51
C CYS A 150 -12.17 2.76 10.85
N ASN A 151 -10.89 2.68 11.23
CA ASN A 151 -10.05 3.85 11.48
C ASN A 151 -8.86 3.82 10.54
N TYR A 152 -8.54 4.95 9.92
CA TYR A 152 -7.29 5.13 9.22
C TYR A 152 -6.12 5.04 10.22
N VAL A 153 -5.07 4.31 9.85
CA VAL A 153 -3.87 4.14 10.68
C VAL A 153 -2.70 4.90 10.07
N TYR A 154 -2.32 4.55 8.84
CA TYR A 154 -1.25 5.20 8.07
C TYR A 154 -1.38 4.86 6.58
N SER A 155 -0.69 5.61 5.72
CA SER A 155 -0.50 5.24 4.31
C SER A 155 0.78 4.43 4.18
N GLN A 156 0.65 3.19 3.72
CA GLN A 156 1.80 2.33 3.44
C GLN A 156 2.31 2.66 2.04
N LEU A 157 3.55 3.17 1.95
CA LEU A 157 4.13 3.64 0.70
C LEU A 157 5.46 2.95 0.42
N TYR A 158 5.70 2.69 -0.86
CA TYR A 158 6.91 2.09 -1.39
C TYR A 158 7.40 2.91 -2.57
N ILE A 159 8.71 2.94 -2.76
CA ILE A 159 9.34 3.60 -3.90
C ILE A 159 10.20 2.60 -4.67
N ARG A 160 10.20 2.71 -5.99
CA ARG A 160 11.01 1.89 -6.89
C ARG A 160 11.55 2.76 -8.00
N ASN A 161 12.86 2.72 -8.26
CA ASN A 161 13.38 3.30 -9.50
C ASN A 161 12.85 2.45 -10.67
N ALA A 162 12.35 3.07 -11.74
CA ALA A 162 11.81 2.34 -12.88
C ALA A 162 12.82 1.39 -13.55
N LYS A 163 14.13 1.58 -13.31
CA LYS A 163 15.22 0.71 -13.77
C LYS A 163 15.49 -0.49 -12.84
N ASP A 164 14.88 -0.51 -11.65
CA ASP A 164 15.09 -1.53 -10.63
C ASP A 164 13.93 -2.53 -10.57
N GLU A 165 14.25 -3.76 -10.16
CA GLU A 165 13.25 -4.83 -9.93
C GLU A 165 12.69 -4.82 -8.49
N PHE A 166 13.27 -4.03 -7.59
CA PHE A 166 12.90 -4.03 -6.17
C PHE A 166 12.34 -2.68 -5.71
N ALA A 167 11.44 -2.73 -4.73
CA ALA A 167 10.91 -1.55 -4.06
C ALA A 167 11.46 -1.44 -2.63
N VAL A 168 11.64 -0.21 -2.16
CA VAL A 168 12.03 0.11 -0.78
C VAL A 168 10.90 0.85 -0.10
N MET A 169 10.68 0.54 1.18
CA MET A 169 9.72 1.27 2.00
C MET A 169 10.43 2.46 2.67
N PRO A 170 10.06 3.73 2.38
CA PRO A 170 10.71 4.88 3.00
C PRO A 170 10.47 4.97 4.50
N VAL A 171 9.36 4.40 4.98
CA VAL A 171 8.98 4.35 6.39
C VAL A 171 8.61 2.92 6.75
N ASP A 172 9.53 2.18 7.38
CA ASP A 172 9.29 0.78 7.76
C ASP A 172 8.44 0.66 9.03
N TYR A 173 7.12 0.60 8.84
CA TYR A 173 6.13 0.46 9.91
C TYR A 173 6.25 -0.87 10.68
N ASP A 174 6.80 -1.93 10.06
CA ASP A 174 6.97 -3.25 10.70
C ASP A 174 8.11 -3.22 11.74
N LYS A 175 9.03 -2.26 11.61
CA LYS A 175 10.22 -2.10 12.47
C LYS A 175 10.16 -0.88 13.40
N LEU A 176 8.96 -0.35 13.63
CA LEU A 176 8.72 0.77 14.57
C LEU A 176 8.84 0.41 16.05
N GLY A 177 9.20 -0.82 16.41
CA GLY A 177 9.42 -1.21 17.80
C GLY A 177 10.52 -0.40 18.46
N LEU A 178 10.15 0.47 19.41
CA LEU A 178 10.85 1.11 20.55
C LEU A 178 12.32 1.62 20.44
N PHE A 179 13.08 1.28 19.39
CA PHE A 179 14.50 1.61 19.19
C PHE A 179 14.83 1.95 17.73
N ALA A 180 13.83 2.32 16.93
CA ALA A 180 14.10 2.82 15.58
C ALA A 180 14.80 4.19 15.69
N GLY A 181 15.98 4.32 15.06
CA GLY A 181 16.58 5.63 14.76
C GLY A 181 15.59 6.56 14.05
N SER A 182 15.98 7.82 13.80
CA SER A 182 14.99 8.79 13.33
C SER A 182 14.36 8.30 12.02
N LEU A 183 13.03 8.17 12.01
CA LEU A 183 12.27 7.66 10.86
C LEU A 183 12.61 8.41 9.57
N TYR A 184 12.99 9.67 9.72
CA TYR A 184 13.42 10.56 8.66
C TYR A 184 14.76 10.17 8.03
N GLU A 185 15.74 9.68 8.80
CA GLU A 185 17.01 9.17 8.25
C GLU A 185 16.76 7.97 7.34
N LYS A 186 15.95 7.00 7.78
CA LYS A 186 15.59 5.84 6.95
C LYS A 186 14.86 6.24 5.66
N MET A 187 14.01 7.26 5.76
CA MET A 187 13.33 7.81 4.59
C MET A 187 14.30 8.47 3.62
N VAL A 188 15.26 9.26 4.12
CA VAL A 188 16.35 9.84 3.31
C VAL A 188 17.14 8.73 2.61
N GLU A 189 17.55 7.69 3.35
CA GLU A 189 18.30 6.56 2.79
C GLU A 189 17.51 5.80 1.73
N ALA A 190 16.18 5.68 1.87
CA ALA A 190 15.35 5.05 0.85
C ALA A 190 15.40 5.82 -0.47
N PHE A 191 15.27 7.15 -0.40
CA PHE A 191 15.38 7.99 -1.58
C PHE A 191 16.80 7.99 -2.15
N ARG A 192 17.84 8.09 -1.31
CA ARG A 192 19.25 7.96 -1.75
C ARG A 192 19.46 6.67 -2.53
N TYR A 193 18.95 5.56 -2.02
CA TYR A 193 19.08 4.26 -2.67
C TYR A 193 18.26 4.15 -3.96
N ALA A 194 17.03 4.66 -3.99
CA ALA A 194 16.22 4.69 -5.20
C ALA A 194 16.85 5.56 -6.30
N GLY A 195 17.47 6.69 -5.94
CA GLY A 195 18.16 7.59 -6.86
C GLY A 195 19.68 7.44 -6.91
N ARG A 196 20.21 6.26 -6.52
CA ARG A 196 21.66 6.02 -6.33
C ARG A 196 22.49 6.17 -7.61
N ASP A 197 21.86 6.10 -8.77
CA ASP A 197 22.48 6.24 -10.08
C ASP A 197 22.74 7.70 -10.48
N CYS A 198 22.33 8.68 -9.67
CA CYS A 198 22.41 10.09 -10.00
C CYS A 198 23.13 10.92 -8.95
N GLN A 199 24.35 11.35 -9.26
CA GLN A 199 25.20 12.12 -8.34
C GLN A 199 24.60 13.47 -7.92
N GLU A 200 23.96 14.19 -8.85
CA GLU A 200 23.31 15.47 -8.53
C GLU A 200 22.14 15.29 -7.56
N PHE A 201 21.40 14.19 -7.69
CA PHE A 201 20.36 13.85 -6.72
C PHE A 201 20.95 13.48 -5.36
N GLN A 202 22.10 12.79 -5.30
CA GLN A 202 22.77 12.54 -4.02
C GLN A 202 23.15 13.83 -3.29
N LYS A 203 23.63 14.86 -4.00
CA LYS A 203 23.89 16.20 -3.42
C LYS A 203 22.62 16.87 -2.91
N TYR A 204 21.52 16.74 -3.64
CA TYR A 204 20.21 17.19 -3.16
C TYR A 204 19.83 16.47 -1.85
N MET A 205 20.03 15.14 -1.79
CA MET A 205 19.73 14.35 -0.60
C MET A 205 20.59 14.76 0.61
N ASP A 206 21.86 15.14 0.43
CA ASP A 206 22.70 15.69 1.51
C ASP A 206 22.07 16.97 2.10
N THR A 207 21.59 17.86 1.24
CA THR A 207 20.93 19.10 1.66
C THR A 207 19.58 18.82 2.31
N PHE A 208 18.82 17.88 1.75
CA PHE A 208 17.52 17.48 2.26
C PHE A 208 17.61 16.80 3.62
N GLU A 209 18.65 16.01 3.87
CA GLU A 209 18.94 15.38 5.16
C GLU A 209 19.14 16.41 6.25
N ALA A 210 19.95 17.45 6.00
CA ALA A 210 20.11 18.55 6.93
C ALA A 210 18.77 19.27 7.20
N LYS A 211 17.98 19.50 6.13
CA LYS A 211 16.66 20.14 6.22
C LYS A 211 15.67 19.31 7.03
N ILE A 212 15.64 17.98 6.86
CA ILE A 212 14.69 17.14 7.58
C ILE A 212 15.05 16.99 9.05
N GLN A 213 16.31 17.26 9.43
CA GLN A 213 16.74 17.32 10.82
C GLN A 213 16.42 18.65 11.49
N ASP A 214 16.21 19.73 10.73
CA ASP A 214 15.87 21.05 11.24
C ASP A 214 14.56 21.06 12.05
N LYS A 215 14.60 21.75 13.19
CA LYS A 215 13.51 21.76 14.16
C LYS A 215 12.29 22.54 13.67
N GLU A 216 12.51 23.67 13.00
CA GLU A 216 11.41 24.50 12.48
C GLU A 216 10.75 23.83 11.27
N PHE A 217 11.53 23.15 10.43
CA PHE A 217 11.01 22.30 9.37
C PHE A 217 10.12 21.17 9.92
N LYS A 218 10.61 20.39 10.90
CA LYS A 218 9.82 19.34 11.57
C LYS A 218 8.54 19.89 12.16
N LYS A 219 8.59 21.05 12.83
CA LYS A 219 7.41 21.71 13.42
C LYS A 219 6.40 22.12 12.34
N THR A 220 6.87 22.69 11.24
CA THR A 220 6.04 23.08 10.09
C THR A 220 5.36 21.88 9.45
N MET A 221 6.10 20.79 9.23
CA MET A 221 5.54 19.54 8.70
C MET A 221 4.49 18.94 9.64
N ASN A 222 4.77 18.88 10.95
CA ASN A 222 3.82 18.39 11.94
C ASN A 222 2.54 19.24 11.99
N ALA A 223 2.66 20.57 11.87
CA ALA A 223 1.52 21.48 11.78
C ALA A 223 0.70 21.20 10.51
N LYS A 224 1.33 21.11 9.33
CA LYS A 224 0.66 20.77 8.06
C LYS A 224 -0.14 19.48 8.19
N PHE A 225 0.47 18.39 8.69
CA PHE A 225 -0.23 17.12 8.86
C PHE A 225 -1.32 17.14 9.93
N LYS A 226 -1.23 18.01 10.95
CA LYS A 226 -2.29 18.21 11.93
C LYS A 226 -3.48 18.94 11.31
N ASP A 227 -3.21 19.97 10.52
CA ASP A 227 -4.24 20.77 9.84
C ASP A 227 -4.98 19.95 8.80
N ILE A 228 -4.30 19.07 8.06
CA ILE A 228 -4.90 18.13 7.12
C ILE A 228 -5.87 17.19 7.84
N ARG A 229 -5.47 16.62 8.98
CA ARG A 229 -6.37 15.79 9.80
C ARG A 229 -7.58 16.58 10.24
N LYS A 230 -7.38 17.78 10.77
CA LYS A 230 -8.47 18.66 11.21
C LYS A 230 -9.43 18.97 10.06
N LYS A 231 -8.91 19.30 8.88
CA LYS A 231 -9.71 19.57 7.67
C LYS A 231 -10.61 18.39 7.32
N ALA A 232 -10.08 17.16 7.32
CA ALA A 232 -10.88 15.96 7.04
C ALA A 232 -12.05 15.78 8.03
N PHE A 233 -11.82 16.01 9.34
CA PHE A 233 -12.89 15.91 10.34
C PHE A 233 -13.89 17.06 10.27
N ASP A 234 -13.43 18.29 10.02
CA ASP A 234 -14.30 19.46 9.88
C ASP A 234 -15.22 19.33 8.66
N GLU A 235 -14.68 18.83 7.52
CA GLU A 235 -15.47 18.53 6.32
C GLU A 235 -16.38 17.33 6.52
N GLY A 236 -15.90 16.24 7.13
CA GLY A 236 -16.76 15.10 7.47
C GLY A 236 -17.95 15.51 8.34
N LYS A 237 -17.76 16.43 9.29
CA LYS A 237 -18.84 17.01 10.10
C LYS A 237 -19.78 17.89 9.26
N LYS A 238 -19.22 18.78 8.42
CA LYS A 238 -19.98 19.70 7.56
C LYS A 238 -20.89 18.94 6.60
N ASP A 239 -20.36 17.89 5.98
CA ASP A 239 -21.06 17.09 4.98
C ASP A 239 -21.87 15.94 5.61
N LYS A 240 -21.91 15.90 6.96
CA LYS A 240 -22.64 14.90 7.76
C LYS A 240 -22.24 13.46 7.40
N LEU A 241 -20.98 13.25 7.07
CA LEU A 241 -20.42 11.93 6.84
C LEU A 241 -20.46 11.11 8.13
N GLY A 242 -20.79 9.83 8.01
CA GLY A 242 -20.60 8.88 9.11
C GLY A 242 -19.13 8.70 9.46
N HIS A 243 -18.85 8.03 10.58
CA HIS A 243 -17.48 7.78 11.06
C HIS A 243 -16.58 7.14 9.98
N ASN A 244 -17.05 6.06 9.35
CA ASN A 244 -16.26 5.33 8.36
C ASN A 244 -15.92 6.18 7.13
N ALA A 245 -16.89 6.95 6.62
CA ALA A 245 -16.69 7.86 5.49
C ALA A 245 -15.74 9.02 5.84
N THR A 246 -15.79 9.52 7.08
CA THR A 246 -14.83 10.52 7.56
C THR A 246 -13.41 9.96 7.66
N GLN A 247 -13.27 8.70 8.09
CA GLN A 247 -11.97 8.01 8.17
C GLN A 247 -11.39 7.68 6.79
N GLU A 248 -12.25 7.44 5.80
CA GLU A 248 -11.88 7.31 4.40
C GLU A 248 -11.36 8.64 3.85
N LEU A 249 -12.12 9.73 4.01
CA LEU A 249 -11.71 11.08 3.62
C LEU A 249 -10.37 11.48 4.26
N LEU A 250 -10.19 11.15 5.55
CA LEU A 250 -8.93 11.36 6.25
C LEU A 250 -7.77 10.59 5.59
N GLY A 251 -7.99 9.32 5.24
CA GLY A 251 -7.00 8.52 4.53
C GLY A 251 -6.61 9.15 3.19
N ASP A 252 -7.58 9.60 2.40
CA ASP A 252 -7.33 10.19 1.09
C ASP A 252 -6.52 11.50 1.21
N TYR A 253 -6.88 12.34 2.18
CA TYR A 253 -6.16 13.59 2.44
C TYR A 253 -4.74 13.35 2.93
N MET A 254 -4.53 12.37 3.80
CA MET A 254 -3.21 12.00 4.27
C MET A 254 -2.36 11.40 3.14
N LEU A 255 -2.94 10.50 2.33
CA LEU A 255 -2.27 9.90 1.17
C LEU A 255 -1.81 10.97 0.19
N GLN A 256 -2.70 11.91 -0.16
CA GLN A 256 -2.38 13.03 -1.06
C GLN A 256 -1.24 13.88 -0.50
N ALA A 257 -1.22 14.13 0.81
CA ALA A 257 -0.15 14.89 1.47
C ALA A 257 1.19 14.16 1.39
N TYR A 258 1.20 12.83 1.55
CA TYR A 258 2.41 12.03 1.38
C TYR A 258 2.88 12.00 -0.07
N LEU A 259 1.96 11.86 -1.03
CA LEU A 259 2.29 11.91 -2.46
C LEU A 259 2.84 13.26 -2.88
N GLU A 260 2.32 14.36 -2.35
CA GLU A 260 2.89 15.70 -2.58
C GLU A 260 4.31 15.79 -2.03
N PHE A 261 4.53 15.29 -0.81
CA PHE A 261 5.83 15.34 -0.16
C PHE A 261 6.87 14.46 -0.86
N TYR A 262 6.54 13.20 -1.15
CA TYR A 262 7.43 12.26 -1.84
C TYR A 262 7.62 12.66 -3.30
N GLY A 263 6.55 13.09 -3.97
CA GLY A 263 6.60 13.63 -5.32
C GLY A 263 7.51 14.86 -5.42
N GLY A 264 7.57 15.70 -4.40
CA GLY A 264 8.53 16.81 -4.34
C GLY A 264 10.00 16.36 -4.39
N ILE A 265 10.33 15.28 -3.67
CA ILE A 265 11.67 14.67 -3.68
C ILE A 265 11.95 14.05 -5.06
N ILE A 266 10.99 13.29 -5.59
CA ILE A 266 11.13 12.61 -6.89
C ILE A 266 11.26 13.61 -8.04
N LYS A 267 10.56 14.74 -8.00
CA LYS A 267 10.72 15.81 -9.00
C LYS A 267 12.14 16.38 -9.03
N GLU A 268 12.81 16.46 -7.89
CA GLU A 268 14.22 16.85 -7.86
C GLU A 268 15.13 15.77 -8.46
N TYR A 269 14.80 14.48 -8.34
CA TYR A 269 15.46 13.43 -9.11
C TYR A 269 15.20 13.61 -10.61
N GLU A 270 13.94 13.72 -11.03
CA GLU A 270 13.57 13.80 -12.45
C GLU A 270 14.17 15.03 -13.17
N LYS A 271 14.28 16.15 -12.46
CA LYS A 271 14.93 17.37 -12.92
C LYS A 271 16.44 17.20 -13.12
N ASN A 272 17.12 16.56 -12.18
CA ASN A 272 18.58 16.45 -12.16
C ASN A 272 19.10 15.19 -12.87
N CYS A 273 18.24 14.23 -13.17
CA CYS A 273 18.58 12.91 -13.70
C CYS A 273 17.73 12.61 -14.97
N PRO A 274 17.96 13.33 -16.09
CA PRO A 274 17.14 13.24 -17.29
C PRO A 274 17.23 11.89 -18.04
N TYR A 275 18.25 11.07 -17.78
CA TYR A 275 18.53 9.79 -18.48
C TYR A 275 18.45 8.58 -17.55
#